data_AF-A0A160HX42-F1
#
_entry.id   AF-A0A160HX42-F1
#
_cell.length_a   1.000
_cell.length_b   1.000
_cell.length_c   1.000
_cell.angle_alpha   90.00
_cell.angle_beta   90.00
_cell.angle_gamma   90.00
#
_symmetry.space_group_name_H-M   'P 1'
#
loop_
_entity.id
_entity.type
_entity.pdbx_description
1 polymer ?
#
loop_
_entity_poly.entity_id
_entity_poly.type
_entity_poly.pdbx_seq_one_letter_code
_entity_poly.pdbx_strand_id
1 'polypeptide(L)' 'MIISLFTQWAKRARLASARRAYAQARAEWQAAFDRQDCRRMHDAGIAMRRSNAALMAAEAAALPKQPLLPTPKGT' A
#
# COMPACT_ATOMS: atom_id res chain seq x y z
N MET A 1 27.41 -4.86 -6.15
CA MET A 1 26.19 -4.25 -6.75
C MET A 1 24.98 -5.20 -6.85
N ILE A 2 25.02 -6.43 -6.30
CA ILE A 2 23.91 -7.41 -6.43
C ILE A 2 22.78 -7.17 -5.40
N ILE A 3 23.12 -6.70 -4.19
CA ILE A 3 22.17 -6.49 -3.08
C ILE A 3 21.09 -5.43 -3.42
N SER A 4 21.43 -4.41 -4.22
CA SER A 4 20.48 -3.36 -4.66
C SER A 4 19.39 -3.89 -5.59
N LEU A 5 19.69 -4.92 -6.40
CA LEU A 5 18.70 -5.48 -7.33
C LEU A 5 17.69 -6.38 -6.59
N PHE A 6 18.15 -7.23 -5.66
CA PHE A 6 17.26 -8.07 -4.85
C PHE A 6 16.31 -7.26 -3.96
N THR A 7 16.83 -6.19 -3.35
CA THR A 7 15.99 -5.28 -2.56
C THR A 7 15.01 -4.51 -3.43
N GLN A 8 15.37 -4.15 -4.66
CA GLN A 8 14.46 -3.53 -5.63
C GLN A 8 13.38 -4.51 -6.12
N TRP A 9 13.73 -5.77 -6.38
CA TRP A 9 12.77 -6.84 -6.72
C TRP A 9 11.79 -7.12 -5.57
N ALA A 10 12.29 -7.25 -4.34
CA ALA A 10 11.45 -7.46 -3.16
C ALA A 10 10.48 -6.30 -2.91
N LYS A 11 10.89 -5.06 -3.18
CA LYS A 11 10.01 -3.87 -3.12
C LYS A 11 8.91 -3.93 -4.20
N ARG A 12 9.27 -4.27 -5.45
CA ARG A 12 8.30 -4.42 -6.55
C ARG A 12 7.30 -5.55 -6.29
N ALA A 13 7.76 -6.68 -5.75
CA ALA A 13 6.91 -7.80 -5.37
C ALA A 13 5.90 -7.42 -4.28
N ARG A 14 6.32 -6.70 -3.24
CA ARG A 14 5.44 -6.18 -2.18
C ARG A 14 4.39 -5.19 -2.72
N LEU A 15 4.78 -4.33 -3.65
CA LEU A 15 3.87 -3.40 -4.30
C LEU A 15 2.84 -4.14 -5.18
N ALA A 16 3.28 -5.16 -5.93
CA ALA A 16 2.39 -5.99 -6.75
C ALA A 16 1.40 -6.80 -5.89
N SER A 17 1.83 -7.36 -4.76
CA SER A 17 0.94 -8.07 -3.84
C SER A 17 -0.08 -7.13 -3.19
N ALA A 18 0.34 -5.93 -2.78
CA ALA A 18 -0.57 -4.93 -2.20
C ALA A 18 -1.63 -4.47 -3.21
N ARG A 19 -1.25 -4.28 -4.48
CA ARG A 19 -2.19 -3.95 -5.57
C ARG A 19 -3.21 -5.06 -5.80
N ARG A 20 -2.78 -6.32 -5.84
CA ARG A 20 -3.69 -7.48 -5.99
C ARG A 20 -4.68 -7.56 -4.83
N ALA A 21 -4.21 -7.40 -3.59
CA ALA A 21 -5.06 -7.40 -2.40
C ALA A 21 -6.11 -6.27 -2.44
N TYR A 22 -5.72 -5.07 -2.87
CA TYR A 22 -6.66 -3.95 -3.03
C TYR A 22 -7.69 -4.21 -4.13
N ALA A 23 -7.27 -4.74 -5.29
CA ALA A 23 -8.16 -5.08 -6.39
C ALA A 23 -9.19 -6.16 -5.98
N GLN A 24 -8.75 -7.18 -5.23
CA GLN A 24 -9.63 -8.21 -4.69
C GLN A 24 -10.64 -7.61 -3.69
N ALA A 25 -10.17 -6.81 -2.72
CA ALA A 25 -11.06 -6.18 -1.74
C ALA A 25 -12.09 -5.26 -2.41
N ARG A 26 -11.71 -4.58 -3.49
CA ARG A 26 -12.63 -3.75 -4.29
C ARG A 26 -13.65 -4.58 -5.06
N ALA A 27 -13.25 -5.72 -5.63
CA ALA A 27 -14.17 -6.65 -6.28
C ALA A 27 -15.17 -7.25 -5.27
N GLU A 28 -14.71 -7.62 -4.08
CA GLU A 28 -15.56 -8.10 -2.99
C GLU A 28 -16.52 -7.02 -2.49
N TRP A 29 -16.06 -5.76 -2.41
CA TRP A 29 -16.91 -4.62 -2.07
C TRP A 29 -18.00 -4.41 -3.13
N GLN A 30 -17.64 -4.45 -4.43
CA GLN A 30 -18.60 -4.32 -5.52
C GLN A 30 -19.62 -5.47 -5.50
N ALA A 31 -19.15 -6.71 -5.35
CA ALA A 31 -20.04 -7.87 -5.27
C ALA A 31 -20.96 -7.82 -4.03
N ALA A 32 -20.49 -7.26 -2.91
CA ALA A 32 -21.31 -7.02 -1.73
C ALA A 32 -22.31 -5.88 -1.94
N PHE A 33 -21.92 -4.82 -2.66
CA PHE A 33 -22.78 -3.70 -3.04
C PHE A 33 -23.92 -4.16 -3.95
N ASP A 34 -23.62 -4.96 -4.98
CA ASP A 34 -24.62 -5.49 -5.91
C ASP A 34 -25.65 -6.38 -5.19
N ARG A 35 -25.23 -7.04 -4.10
CA ARG A 35 -26.08 -7.85 -3.22
C ARG A 35 -26.75 -7.05 -2.09
N GLN A 36 -26.44 -5.76 -1.96
CA GLN A 36 -26.88 -4.88 -0.87
C GLN A 36 -26.54 -5.43 0.54
N ASP A 37 -25.44 -6.19 0.65
CA ASP A 37 -24.98 -6.74 1.92
C ASP A 37 -24.09 -5.73 2.66
N CYS A 38 -24.72 -4.89 3.48
CA CYS A 38 -24.04 -3.84 4.24
C CYS A 38 -22.90 -4.35 5.12
N ARG A 39 -23.00 -5.57 5.66
CA ARG A 39 -21.96 -6.14 6.52
C ARG A 39 -20.74 -6.55 5.70
N ARG A 40 -20.94 -7.27 4.60
CA ARG A 40 -19.84 -7.62 3.69
C ARG A 40 -19.23 -6.41 3.01
N MET A 41 -20.03 -5.40 2.68
CA MET A 41 -19.52 -4.11 2.19
C MET A 41 -18.62 -3.44 3.23
N HIS A 42 -19.01 -3.43 4.50
CA HIS A 42 -18.21 -2.87 5.58
C HIS A 42 -16.88 -3.63 5.75
N ASP A 43 -16.93 -4.97 5.78
CA ASP A 43 -15.74 -5.82 5.92
C ASP A 43 -14.78 -5.67 4.74
N ALA A 44 -15.32 -5.65 3.51
CA ALA A 44 -14.54 -5.37 2.30
C ALA A 44 -13.95 -3.95 2.33
N GLY A 45 -14.68 -2.97 2.86
CA GLY A 45 -14.18 -1.61 3.09
C GLY A 45 -13.01 -1.55 4.07
N ILE A 46 -13.03 -2.34 5.15
CA ILE A 46 -11.88 -2.49 6.06
C ILE A 46 -10.69 -3.11 5.31
N ALA A 47 -10.94 -4.16 4.52
CA ALA A 47 -9.89 -4.82 3.72
C ALA A 47 -9.27 -3.85 2.69
N MET A 48 -10.08 -3.01 2.04
CA MET A 48 -9.61 -1.94 1.15
C MET A 48 -8.74 -0.92 1.88
N ARG A 49 -9.14 -0.47 3.08
CA ARG A 49 -8.32 0.47 3.87
C ARG A 49 -6.98 -0.13 4.28
N ARG A 50 -6.96 -1.39 4.75
CA ARG A 50 -5.73 -2.09 5.14
C ARG A 50 -4.79 -2.29 3.95
N SER A 51 -5.30 -2.73 2.81
CA SER A 51 -4.49 -2.91 1.60
C SER A 51 -3.98 -1.58 1.04
N ASN A 52 -4.77 -0.51 1.10
CA ASN A 52 -4.32 0.83 0.73
C ASN A 52 -3.21 1.36 1.65
N ALA A 53 -3.30 1.15 2.96
CA ALA A 53 -2.24 1.50 3.90
C ALA A 53 -0.94 0.73 3.62
N ALA A 54 -1.03 -0.56 3.30
CA ALA A 54 0.12 -1.38 2.91
C ALA A 54 0.75 -0.89 1.58
N LEU A 55 -0.07 -0.44 0.64
CA LEU A 55 0.38 0.14 -0.63
C LEU A 55 1.12 1.46 -0.39
N MET A 56 0.56 2.38 0.40
CA MET A 56 1.21 3.63 0.78
C MET A 56 2.52 3.40 1.53
N ALA A 57 2.58 2.42 2.45
CA ALA A 57 3.83 2.06 3.13
C ALA A 57 4.88 1.51 2.18
N ALA A 58 4.48 0.69 1.21
CA ALA A 58 5.37 0.16 0.17
C ALA A 58 5.89 1.28 -0.76
N GLU A 59 5.04 2.24 -1.12
CA GLU A 59 5.42 3.41 -1.92
C GLU A 59 6.34 4.37 -1.15
N ALA A 60 6.05 4.64 0.12
CA ALA A 60 6.91 5.43 1.01
C ALA A 60 8.30 4.80 1.19
N ALA A 61 8.38 3.48 1.28
CA ALA A 61 9.65 2.75 1.34
C ALA A 61 10.41 2.71 -0.01
N ALA A 62 9.73 3.05 -1.11
CA ALA A 62 10.30 3.16 -2.45
C ALA A 62 10.78 4.58 -2.77
N LEU A 63 10.24 5.62 -2.12
CA LEU A 63 10.69 6.99 -2.28
C LEU A 63 12.11 7.19 -1.73
N PRO A 64 12.98 7.94 -2.44
CA PRO A 64 14.29 8.30 -1.92
C PRO A 64 14.12 9.17 -0.67
N LYS A 65 14.98 8.97 0.36
CA LYS A 65 15.00 9.80 1.56
C LYS A 65 15.09 11.27 1.13
N GLN A 66 14.14 12.08 1.57
CA GLN A 66 14.20 13.52 1.37
C GLN A 66 15.49 14.04 2.00
N PRO A 67 16.27 14.89 1.30
CA PRO A 67 17.45 15.50 1.88
C PRO A 67 17.01 16.26 3.14
N LEU A 68 17.56 15.88 4.28
CA LEU A 68 17.33 16.60 5.53
C LEU A 68 17.84 18.02 5.32
N LEU A 69 16.94 19.00 5.34
CA LEU A 69 17.33 20.40 5.41
C LEU A 69 18.26 20.56 6.62
N PRO A 70 19.39 21.29 6.48
CA PRO A 70 20.28 21.52 7.61
C PRO A 70 19.47 22.20 8.71
N THR A 71 19.32 21.51 9.86
CA THR A 71 18.73 22.11 11.06
C THR A 71 19.54 23.35 11.39
N PRO A 72 18.92 24.53 11.50
CA PRO A 72 19.65 25.74 11.86
C PRO A 72 20.28 25.49 13.22
N LYS A 73 21.61 25.45 13.26
CA LYS A 73 22.35 25.56 14.51
C LYS A 73 22.02 26.95 15.02
N GLY A 74 21.27 27.02 16.12
CA GLY A 74 21.00 28.28 16.80
C GLY A 74 22.33 28.97 17.09
N THR A 75 22.47 30.19 16.56
CA THR A 75 23.38 31.21 17.08
C THR A 75 22.86 31.72 18.41
#